data_AF-A0A318K521-F1
#
_entry.id   AF-A0A318K521-F1
#
_cell.length_a   1.000
_cell.length_b   1.000
_cell.length_c   1.000
_cell.angle_alpha   90.00
_cell.angle_beta   90.00
_cell.angle_gamma   90.00
#
_symmetry.space_group_name_H-M   'P 1'
#
loop_
_entity.id
_entity.type
_entity.pdbx_description
1 polymer ?
#
loop_
_entity_poly.entity_id
_entity_poly.type
_entity_poly.pdbx_seq_one_letter_code
_entity_poly.pdbx_strand_id
1 'polypeptide(L)'
;MNPNLIRPVLVGVAAGMGVFATLYALIEFDPWDTLAEHAARRQLTPGERAELDRLDTAAREQAARYRELIEHDEHAHAERAAAGFNPDLLSVAMPVGSPRELDLAQLVAEIVHAEHSYRHGDAGLVYPHREALYQEFRRRDDWRARAVASRVDRLRLDIACDRVKTARAQPLLSDSAPVALPSFEGDSVYRELGGSDVADPKPGW
;
A
#
# COMPACT_ATOMS: atom_id res chain seq x y z
N MET A 1 16.44 -29.72 -41.11
CA MET A 1 15.74 -28.42 -41.13
C MET A 1 16.32 -27.56 -42.25
N ASN A 2 15.48 -27.03 -43.14
CA ASN A 2 15.95 -26.27 -44.30
C ASN A 2 16.41 -24.86 -43.87
N PRO A 3 17.67 -24.46 -44.15
CA PRO A 3 18.21 -23.15 -43.76
C PRO A 3 17.48 -21.96 -44.40
N ASN A 4 16.71 -22.18 -45.47
CA ASN A 4 15.92 -21.15 -46.15
C ASN A 4 14.62 -20.77 -45.43
N LEU A 5 14.17 -21.55 -44.44
CA LEU A 5 12.98 -21.25 -43.62
C LEU A 5 13.31 -20.49 -42.33
N ILE A 6 14.55 -20.54 -41.87
CA ILE A 6 14.99 -19.97 -40.57
C ILE A 6 15.16 -18.44 -40.66
N ARG A 7 15.65 -17.94 -41.80
CA ARG A 7 15.88 -16.50 -42.03
C ARG A 7 14.60 -15.64 -42.03
N PRO A 8 13.52 -15.99 -42.75
CA PRO A 8 12.30 -15.17 -42.74
C PRO A 8 11.60 -15.20 -41.36
N VAL A 9 11.69 -16.30 -40.62
CA VAL A 9 11.16 -16.39 -39.25
C VAL A 9 11.95 -15.48 -38.30
N LEU A 10 13.28 -15.46 -38.38
CA LEU A 10 14.11 -14.54 -37.58
C LEU A 10 13.85 -13.07 -37.92
N VAL A 11 13.68 -12.73 -39.20
CA VAL A 11 13.32 -11.37 -39.63
C VAL A 11 11.93 -10.99 -39.12
N GLY A 12 10.96 -11.91 -39.17
CA GLY A 12 9.62 -11.70 -38.64
C GLY A 12 9.59 -11.47 -37.13
N VAL A 13 10.37 -12.24 -36.36
CA VAL A 13 10.51 -12.07 -34.91
C VAL A 13 11.20 -10.76 -34.56
N ALA A 14 12.26 -10.38 -35.28
CA ALA A 14 12.97 -9.12 -35.06
C ALA A 14 12.09 -7.89 -35.39
N ALA A 15 11.33 -7.94 -36.48
CA ALA A 15 10.39 -6.89 -36.84
C ALA A 15 9.25 -6.76 -35.82
N GLY A 16 8.70 -7.90 -35.36
CA GLY A 16 7.70 -7.93 -34.30
C GLY A 16 8.20 -7.30 -33.00
N MET A 17 9.40 -7.69 -32.54
CA MET A 17 10.04 -7.12 -31.36
C MET A 17 10.27 -5.60 -31.48
N GLY A 18 10.66 -5.12 -32.66
CA GLY A 18 10.84 -3.69 -32.91
C GLY A 18 9.55 -2.88 -32.77
N VAL A 19 8.43 -3.39 -33.30
CA VAL A 19 7.11 -2.74 -33.17
C VAL A 19 6.67 -2.68 -31.70
N PHE A 20 6.85 -3.76 -30.94
CA PHE A 20 6.55 -3.77 -29.50
C PHE A 20 7.43 -2.83 -28.69
N ALA A 21 8.74 -2.77 -28.97
CA ALA A 21 9.63 -1.81 -28.33
C ALA A 21 9.23 -0.35 -28.63
N THR A 22 8.79 -0.07 -29.86
CA THR A 22 8.34 1.26 -30.27
C THR A 22 7.00 1.64 -29.62
N LEU A 23 6.05 0.70 -29.53
CA LEU A 23 4.79 0.90 -28.82
C LEU A 23 4.99 1.06 -27.32
N TYR A 24 5.89 0.27 -26.73
CA TYR A 24 6.27 0.40 -25.33
C TYR A 24 6.90 1.77 -25.05
N ALA A 25 7.82 2.21 -25.92
CA ALA A 25 8.36 3.56 -25.87
C ALA A 25 7.28 4.63 -26.04
N LEU A 26 6.26 4.45 -26.89
CA LEU A 26 5.18 5.43 -27.05
C LEU A 26 4.18 5.46 -25.87
N ILE A 27 4.01 4.35 -25.16
CA ILE A 27 3.13 4.29 -23.98
C ILE A 27 3.83 4.86 -22.75
N GLU A 28 5.14 4.61 -22.60
CA GLU A 28 5.91 5.05 -21.44
C GLU A 28 6.56 6.43 -21.64
N PHE A 29 6.78 6.82 -22.88
CA PHE A 29 7.28 8.13 -23.29
C PHE A 29 6.18 8.81 -24.07
N ASP A 30 5.47 9.77 -23.48
CA ASP A 30 4.52 10.59 -24.24
C ASP A 30 5.33 11.61 -25.06
N PRO A 31 5.50 11.39 -26.39
CA PRO A 31 6.34 12.25 -27.22
C PRO A 31 5.72 13.65 -27.35
N TRP A 32 4.42 13.78 -27.11
CA TRP A 32 3.71 15.05 -27.23
C TRP A 32 3.95 15.94 -26.02
N ASP A 33 4.01 15.37 -24.81
CA ASP A 33 4.37 16.11 -23.60
C ASP A 33 5.80 16.63 -23.66
N THR A 34 6.74 15.80 -24.12
CA THR A 34 8.14 16.22 -24.27
C THR A 34 8.33 17.32 -25.32
N LEU A 35 7.59 17.25 -26.43
CA LEU A 35 7.59 18.31 -27.46
C LEU A 35 6.91 19.59 -26.96
N ALA A 36 5.79 19.48 -26.25
CA ALA A 36 5.07 20.60 -25.65
C ALA A 36 5.93 21.31 -24.60
N GLU A 37 6.63 20.55 -23.76
CA GLU A 37 7.56 21.07 -22.77
C GLU A 37 8.74 21.80 -23.44
N HIS A 38 9.30 21.24 -24.51
CA HIS A 38 10.36 21.90 -25.28
C HIS A 38 9.90 23.21 -25.91
N ALA A 39 8.68 23.23 -26.46
CA ALA A 39 8.09 24.44 -27.04
C ALA A 39 7.79 25.50 -25.97
N ALA A 40 7.30 25.10 -24.80
CA ALA A 40 7.04 25.98 -23.65
C ALA A 40 8.34 26.58 -23.09
N ARG A 41 9.38 25.75 -22.89
CA ARG A 41 10.71 26.21 -22.42
C ARG A 41 11.35 27.25 -23.33
N ARG A 42 11.07 27.23 -24.64
CA ARG A 42 11.55 28.25 -25.60
C ARG A 42 10.87 29.61 -25.45
N GLN A 43 9.64 29.65 -24.94
CA GLN A 43 8.88 30.88 -24.71
C GLN A 43 9.28 31.58 -23.40
N LEU A 44 9.88 30.83 -22.45
CA LEU A 44 10.36 31.36 -21.19
C LEU A 44 11.58 32.29 -21.38
N THR A 45 11.67 33.32 -20.55
CA THR A 45 12.86 34.16 -20.43
C THR A 45 14.04 33.37 -19.82
N PRO A 46 15.29 33.81 -20.01
CA PRO A 46 16.45 33.13 -19.42
C PRO A 46 16.38 32.98 -17.90
N GLY A 47 15.78 33.95 -17.19
CA GLY A 47 15.60 33.90 -15.74
C GLY A 47 14.55 32.87 -15.32
N GLU A 48 13.42 32.79 -16.04
CA GLU A 48 12.38 31.80 -15.78
C GLU A 48 12.85 30.37 -16.05
N ARG A 49 13.69 30.16 -17.08
CA ARG A 49 14.30 28.85 -17.34
C ARG A 49 15.24 28.43 -16.21
N ALA A 50 16.08 29.33 -15.72
CA ALA A 50 17.00 29.05 -14.63
C ALA A 50 16.26 28.71 -13.32
N GLU A 51 15.12 29.36 -13.07
CA GLU A 51 14.28 29.04 -11.92
C GLU A 51 13.53 27.71 -12.09
N LEU A 52 13.03 27.41 -13.30
CA LEU A 52 12.43 26.13 -13.63
C LEU A 52 13.43 24.97 -13.41
N ASP A 53 14.67 25.12 -13.88
CA ASP A 53 15.72 24.10 -13.70
C ASP A 53 16.09 23.89 -12.22
N ARG A 54 16.07 24.95 -11.40
CA ARG A 54 16.23 24.84 -9.94
C ARG A 54 15.07 24.08 -9.30
N LEU A 55 13.83 24.40 -9.67
CA LEU A 55 12.64 23.73 -9.16
C LEU A 55 12.61 22.24 -9.55
N ASP A 56 12.97 21.91 -10.79
CA ASP A 56 13.08 20.53 -11.26
C ASP A 56 14.14 19.75 -10.47
N THR A 57 15.29 20.38 -10.20
CA THR A 57 16.37 19.76 -9.43
C THR A 57 15.93 19.53 -7.98
N ALA A 58 15.32 20.53 -7.34
CA ALA A 58 14.77 20.41 -5.99
C ALA A 58 13.68 19.33 -5.90
N ALA A 59 12.78 19.27 -6.88
CA ALA A 59 11.72 18.27 -6.97
C ALA A 59 12.30 16.85 -7.13
N ARG A 60 13.34 16.68 -7.95
CA ARG A 60 14.02 15.38 -8.12
C ARG A 60 14.74 14.94 -6.85
N GLU A 61 15.44 15.85 -6.18
CA GLU A 61 16.11 15.56 -4.90
C GLU A 61 15.10 15.19 -3.82
N GLN A 62 14.00 15.92 -3.73
CA GLN A 62 12.94 15.65 -2.76
C GLN A 62 12.23 14.33 -3.09
N ALA A 63 11.96 14.05 -4.35
CA ALA A 63 11.41 12.76 -4.78
C ALA A 63 12.35 11.58 -4.52
N ALA A 64 13.67 11.78 -4.62
CA ALA A 64 14.66 10.78 -4.27
C ALA A 64 14.65 10.49 -2.76
N ARG A 65 14.63 11.53 -1.92
CA ARG A 65 14.54 11.39 -0.46
C ARG A 65 13.25 10.72 -0.02
N TYR A 66 12.11 11.08 -0.62
CA TYR A 66 10.84 10.41 -0.33
C TYR A 66 10.84 8.96 -0.76
N ARG A 67 11.46 8.62 -1.89
CA ARG A 67 11.62 7.22 -2.31
C ARG A 67 12.44 6.42 -1.31
N GLU A 68 13.60 6.93 -0.90
CA GLU A 68 14.45 6.28 0.11
C GLU A 68 13.70 6.08 1.44
N LEU A 69 12.92 7.09 1.87
CA LEU A 69 12.14 6.99 3.10
C LEU A 69 11.01 5.95 2.98
N ILE A 70 10.30 5.93 1.85
CA ILE A 70 9.24 4.94 1.58
C ILE A 70 9.83 3.53 1.54
N GLU A 71 10.96 3.34 0.85
CA GLU A 71 11.64 2.03 0.79
C GLU A 71 12.09 1.58 2.18
N HIS A 72 12.70 2.47 2.97
CA HIS A 72 13.13 2.16 4.33
C HIS A 72 11.95 1.80 5.25
N ASP A 73 10.86 2.57 5.18
CA ASP A 73 9.65 2.29 5.97
C ASP A 73 8.99 0.98 5.53
N GLU A 74 8.90 0.69 4.24
CA GLU A 74 8.39 -0.58 3.72
C GLU A 74 9.23 -1.77 4.21
N HIS A 75 10.56 -1.65 4.20
CA HIS A 75 11.46 -2.66 4.74
C HIS A 75 11.28 -2.86 6.25
N ALA A 76 11.27 -1.77 7.03
CA ALA A 76 11.07 -1.84 8.48
C ALA A 76 9.68 -2.36 8.86
N HIS A 77 8.65 -2.11 8.04
CA HIS A 77 7.31 -2.65 8.22
C HIS A 77 7.25 -4.15 7.90
N ALA A 78 7.92 -4.59 6.83
CA ALA A 78 8.00 -6.01 6.47
C ALA A 78 8.72 -6.84 7.56
N GLU A 79 9.80 -6.31 8.16
CA GLU A 79 10.51 -6.96 9.27
C GLU A 79 9.64 -7.07 10.53
N ARG A 80 8.95 -5.98 10.91
CA ARG A 80 8.02 -5.97 12.05
C ARG A 80 6.84 -6.92 11.84
N ALA A 81 6.31 -7.00 10.62
CA ALA A 81 5.25 -7.94 10.28
C ALA A 81 5.73 -9.40 10.33
N ALA A 82 6.93 -9.71 9.83
CA ALA A 82 7.50 -11.04 9.93
C ALA A 82 7.68 -11.50 11.40
N ALA A 83 8.09 -10.60 12.29
CA ALA A 83 8.19 -10.86 13.73
C ALA A 83 6.82 -11.02 14.41
N GLY A 84 5.75 -10.50 13.79
CA GLY A 84 4.37 -10.61 14.28
C GLY A 84 3.69 -11.94 13.98
N PHE A 85 4.30 -12.82 13.20
CA PHE A 85 3.70 -14.11 12.85
C PHE A 85 3.69 -15.07 14.05
N ASN A 86 2.49 -15.43 14.49
CA ASN A 86 2.28 -16.52 15.45
C ASN A 86 1.66 -17.76 14.77
N PRO A 87 2.35 -18.92 14.72
CA PRO A 87 1.83 -20.13 14.08
C PRO A 87 0.65 -20.76 14.84
N ASP A 88 0.53 -20.52 16.15
CA ASP A 88 -0.54 -21.09 16.99
C ASP A 88 -1.92 -20.49 16.68
N LEU A 89 -1.95 -19.38 15.95
CA LEU A 89 -3.18 -18.68 15.55
C LEU A 89 -3.75 -19.18 14.22
N LEU A 90 -3.05 -20.09 13.53
CA LEU A 90 -3.50 -20.65 12.26
C LEU A 90 -4.63 -21.65 12.47
N SER A 91 -5.62 -21.61 11.57
CA SER A 91 -6.71 -22.62 11.54
C SER A 91 -6.33 -23.91 10.78
N VAL A 92 -5.12 -23.96 10.21
CA VAL A 92 -4.64 -25.07 9.39
C VAL A 92 -4.23 -26.27 10.26
N ALA A 93 -4.60 -27.48 9.82
CA ALA A 93 -4.31 -28.72 10.56
C ALA A 93 -2.82 -29.12 10.56
N MET A 94 -2.01 -28.60 9.65
CA MET A 94 -0.57 -28.88 9.63
C MET A 94 0.19 -27.77 10.35
N PRO A 95 1.19 -28.09 11.19
CA PRO A 95 2.03 -27.09 11.83
C PRO A 95 2.88 -26.39 10.77
N VAL A 96 2.85 -25.06 10.77
CA VAL A 96 3.55 -24.22 9.80
C VAL A 96 4.46 -23.26 10.56
N GLY A 97 5.74 -23.18 10.19
CA GLY A 97 6.71 -22.31 10.87
C GLY A 97 6.75 -20.88 10.33
N SER A 98 6.22 -20.66 9.12
CA SER A 98 6.26 -19.38 8.42
C SER A 98 5.05 -19.20 7.49
N PRO A 99 4.56 -17.96 7.27
CA PRO A 99 3.53 -17.68 6.25
C PRO A 99 3.87 -18.18 4.85
N ARG A 100 5.18 -18.31 4.54
CA ARG A 100 5.69 -18.74 3.24
C ARG A 100 5.35 -20.19 2.89
N GLU A 101 5.17 -21.02 3.90
CA GLU A 101 4.87 -22.45 3.74
C GLU A 101 3.40 -22.70 3.41
N LEU A 102 2.52 -21.71 3.61
CA LEU A 102 1.11 -21.79 3.23
C LEU A 102 0.97 -21.74 1.71
N ASP A 103 0.15 -22.61 1.13
CA ASP A 103 -0.26 -22.46 -0.27
C ASP A 103 -1.11 -21.19 -0.45
N LEU A 104 -1.37 -20.76 -1.70
CA LEU A 104 -2.14 -19.54 -1.95
C LEU A 104 -3.58 -19.62 -1.40
N ALA A 105 -4.22 -20.79 -1.48
CA ALA A 105 -5.59 -20.97 -1.01
C ALA A 105 -5.67 -20.95 0.52
N GLN A 106 -4.73 -21.63 1.19
CA GLN A 106 -4.54 -21.63 2.63
C GLN A 106 -4.23 -20.22 3.12
N LEU A 107 -3.28 -19.52 2.52
CA LEU A 107 -2.93 -18.16 2.89
C LEU A 107 -4.15 -17.21 2.80
N VAL A 108 -4.93 -17.29 1.72
CA VAL A 108 -6.13 -16.46 1.56
C VAL A 108 -7.20 -16.84 2.58
N ALA A 109 -7.41 -18.14 2.83
CA ALA A 109 -8.38 -18.61 3.82
C ALA A 109 -8.00 -18.13 5.23
N GLU A 110 -6.72 -18.21 5.60
CA GLU A 110 -6.21 -17.73 6.89
C GLU A 110 -6.30 -16.21 7.00
N ILE A 111 -6.02 -15.44 5.93
CA ILE A 111 -6.24 -13.99 5.95
C ILE A 111 -7.72 -13.68 6.18
N VAL A 112 -8.63 -14.32 5.46
CA VAL A 112 -10.08 -14.10 5.64
C VAL A 112 -10.52 -14.50 7.05
N HIS A 113 -10.02 -15.61 7.58
CA HIS A 113 -10.29 -16.06 8.94
C HIS A 113 -9.77 -15.03 9.95
N ALA A 114 -8.52 -14.60 9.83
CA ALA A 114 -7.90 -13.58 10.67
C ALA A 114 -8.70 -12.26 10.64
N GLU A 115 -9.02 -11.72 9.45
CA GLU A 115 -9.80 -10.49 9.30
C GLU A 115 -11.23 -10.60 9.89
N HIS A 116 -11.75 -11.82 10.06
CA HIS A 116 -13.06 -12.06 10.68
C HIS A 116 -12.95 -12.30 12.21
N SER A 117 -12.12 -13.26 12.62
CA SER A 117 -11.95 -13.69 14.02
C SER A 117 -11.38 -12.58 14.90
N TYR A 118 -10.57 -11.69 14.33
CA TYR A 118 -9.82 -10.70 15.07
C TYR A 118 -10.52 -9.36 15.24
N ARG A 119 -11.75 -9.24 14.71
CA ARG A 119 -12.60 -8.06 14.92
C ARG A 119 -12.92 -7.82 16.38
N HIS A 120 -12.90 -8.87 17.19
CA HIS A 120 -13.25 -8.86 18.61
C HIS A 120 -12.05 -9.18 19.52
N GLY A 121 -10.85 -9.30 18.94
CA GLY A 121 -9.64 -9.77 19.62
C GLY A 121 -8.79 -8.65 20.20
N ASP A 122 -7.95 -9.00 21.17
CA ASP A 122 -7.01 -8.09 21.83
C ASP A 122 -5.99 -7.52 20.82
N ALA A 123 -5.94 -6.19 20.69
CA ALA A 123 -5.27 -5.54 19.58
C ALA A 123 -3.75 -5.78 19.53
N GLY A 124 -3.12 -6.09 20.67
CA GLY A 124 -1.67 -6.21 20.81
C GLY A 124 -1.05 -7.47 20.19
N LEU A 125 -1.74 -8.60 20.19
CA LEU A 125 -1.20 -9.89 19.68
C LEU A 125 -1.70 -10.25 18.30
N VAL A 126 -2.88 -9.75 17.97
CA VAL A 126 -3.68 -10.27 16.88
C VAL A 126 -3.47 -9.47 15.58
N TYR A 127 -3.25 -8.15 15.70
CA TYR A 127 -2.91 -7.29 14.56
C TYR A 127 -1.57 -7.63 13.92
N PRO A 128 -0.49 -7.94 14.66
CA PRO A 128 0.80 -8.31 14.06
C PRO A 128 0.73 -9.58 13.21
N HIS A 129 0.01 -10.62 13.64
CA HIS A 129 -0.14 -11.87 12.88
C HIS A 129 -0.93 -11.66 11.59
N ARG A 130 -2.04 -10.91 11.67
CA ARG A 130 -2.86 -10.54 10.51
C ARG A 130 -2.03 -9.80 9.46
N GLU A 131 -1.19 -8.87 9.89
CA GLU A 131 -0.33 -8.10 8.99
C GLU A 131 0.80 -8.97 8.42
N ALA A 132 1.34 -9.92 9.19
CA ALA A 132 2.32 -10.90 8.68
C ALA A 132 1.79 -11.72 7.50
N LEU A 133 0.56 -12.23 7.61
CA LEU A 133 -0.11 -12.97 6.55
C LEU A 133 -0.35 -12.08 5.31
N TYR A 134 -0.80 -10.85 5.53
CA TYR A 134 -1.07 -9.91 4.44
C TYR A 134 0.21 -9.48 3.70
N GLN A 135 1.33 -9.28 4.41
CA GLN A 135 2.61 -8.96 3.79
C GLN A 135 3.12 -10.10 2.91
N GLU A 136 2.95 -11.37 3.34
CA GLU A 136 3.28 -12.51 2.49
C GLU A 136 2.36 -12.57 1.25
N PHE A 137 1.09 -12.23 1.38
CA PHE A 137 0.19 -12.10 0.23
C PHE A 137 0.68 -11.00 -0.73
N ARG A 138 1.02 -9.80 -0.23
CA ARG A 138 1.56 -8.70 -1.05
C ARG A 138 2.85 -9.10 -1.78
N ARG A 139 3.74 -9.85 -1.13
CA ARG A 139 4.97 -10.35 -1.75
C ARG A 139 4.69 -11.27 -2.94
N ARG A 140 3.66 -12.12 -2.84
CA ARG A 140 3.21 -13.01 -3.94
C ARG A 140 2.46 -12.25 -5.02
N ASP A 141 1.79 -11.17 -4.65
CA ASP A 141 1.01 -10.31 -5.54
C ASP A 141 1.84 -9.22 -6.24
N ASP A 142 3.12 -9.09 -5.87
CA ASP A 142 4.02 -8.10 -6.45
C ASP A 142 4.18 -8.27 -7.97
N TRP A 143 4.39 -7.15 -8.67
CA TRP A 143 4.49 -7.13 -10.12
C TRP A 143 5.62 -8.02 -10.64
N ARG A 144 6.74 -8.13 -9.90
CA ARG A 144 7.87 -9.00 -10.26
C ARG A 144 7.49 -10.47 -10.17
N ALA A 145 6.76 -10.85 -9.11
CA ALA A 145 6.26 -12.20 -8.93
C ALA A 145 5.20 -12.56 -9.99
N ARG A 146 4.32 -11.60 -10.32
CA ARG A 146 3.29 -11.76 -11.36
C ARG A 146 3.88 -11.89 -12.77
N ALA A 147 5.00 -11.24 -13.07
CA ALA A 147 5.62 -11.26 -14.40
C ALA A 147 6.08 -12.67 -14.82
N VAL A 148 6.52 -13.49 -13.86
CA VAL A 148 6.99 -14.87 -14.10
C VAL A 148 5.92 -15.94 -13.89
N ALA A 149 4.73 -15.56 -13.40
CA ALA A 149 3.65 -16.49 -13.09
C ALA A 149 2.89 -16.95 -14.34
N SER A 150 2.41 -18.20 -14.30
CA SER A 150 1.55 -18.74 -15.34
C SER A 150 0.26 -17.91 -15.48
N ARG A 151 -0.43 -17.99 -16.62
CA ARG A 151 -1.72 -17.28 -16.81
C ARG A 151 -2.78 -17.76 -15.80
N VAL A 152 -2.77 -19.05 -15.48
CA VAL A 152 -3.70 -19.65 -14.51
C VAL A 152 -3.41 -19.12 -13.10
N ASP A 153 -2.14 -19.05 -12.70
CA ASP A 153 -1.78 -18.56 -11.37
C ASP A 153 -2.03 -17.06 -11.21
N ARG A 154 -1.88 -16.27 -12.29
CA ARG A 154 -2.31 -14.87 -12.29
C ARG A 154 -3.81 -14.71 -12.05
N LEU A 155 -4.65 -15.52 -12.70
CA LEU A 155 -6.10 -15.48 -12.46
C LEU A 155 -6.45 -15.90 -11.03
N ARG A 156 -5.73 -16.87 -10.46
CA ARG A 156 -5.90 -17.26 -9.04
C ARG A 156 -5.51 -16.13 -8.10
N LEU A 157 -4.42 -15.40 -8.39
CA LEU A 157 -3.99 -14.22 -7.65
C LEU A 157 -4.99 -13.08 -7.77
N ASP A 158 -5.57 -12.84 -8.95
CA ASP A 158 -6.59 -11.81 -9.14
C ASP A 158 -7.85 -12.10 -8.29
N ILE A 159 -8.35 -13.34 -8.32
CA ILE A 159 -9.48 -13.78 -7.47
C ILE A 159 -9.13 -13.66 -5.99
N ALA A 160 -7.90 -14.04 -5.61
CA ALA A 160 -7.41 -13.92 -4.24
C ALA A 160 -7.33 -12.45 -3.80
N CYS A 161 -6.87 -11.56 -4.66
CA CYS A 161 -6.76 -10.13 -4.41
C CYS A 161 -8.13 -9.53 -4.12
N ASP A 162 -9.15 -9.86 -4.90
CA ASP A 162 -10.53 -9.40 -4.68
C ASP A 162 -11.10 -9.89 -3.35
N ARG A 163 -10.84 -11.15 -3.00
CA ARG A 163 -11.27 -11.73 -1.70
C ARG A 163 -10.59 -11.05 -0.52
N VAL A 164 -9.27 -10.87 -0.57
CA VAL A 164 -8.49 -10.23 0.50
C VAL A 164 -8.89 -8.76 0.65
N LYS A 165 -9.05 -8.03 -0.46
CA LYS A 165 -9.55 -6.64 -0.44
C LYS A 165 -10.93 -6.55 0.19
N THR A 166 -11.84 -7.45 -0.18
CA THR A 166 -13.20 -7.49 0.38
C THR A 166 -13.19 -7.82 1.87
N ALA A 167 -12.33 -8.74 2.32
CA ALA A 167 -12.19 -9.06 3.74
C ALA A 167 -11.67 -7.87 4.56
N ARG A 168 -10.67 -7.15 4.04
CA ARG A 168 -10.04 -5.99 4.69
C ARG A 168 -10.88 -4.71 4.65
N ALA A 169 -11.70 -4.53 3.61
CA ALA A 169 -12.56 -3.35 3.45
C ALA A 169 -13.76 -3.37 4.39
N GLN A 170 -14.05 -4.48 5.05
CA GLN A 170 -15.13 -4.54 6.02
C GLN A 170 -14.78 -3.68 7.24
N PRO A 171 -15.68 -2.78 7.67
CA PRO A 171 -15.41 -1.91 8.80
C PRO A 171 -15.14 -2.73 10.05
N LEU A 172 -14.09 -2.35 10.78
CA LEU A 172 -13.88 -2.83 12.13
C LEU A 172 -15.07 -2.34 12.95
N LEU A 173 -15.87 -3.27 13.46
CA LEU A 173 -16.91 -2.96 14.42
C LEU A 173 -16.22 -2.62 15.75
N SER A 174 -15.65 -1.41 15.82
CA SER A 174 -15.50 -0.74 17.11
C SER A 174 -16.90 -0.63 17.71
N ASP A 175 -17.02 -0.93 19.00
CA ASP A 175 -18.25 -0.96 19.77
C ASP A 175 -19.35 -0.02 19.26
N SER A 176 -20.56 -0.57 19.19
CA SER A 176 -21.80 0.17 19.38
C SER A 176 -21.57 1.45 20.18
N ALA A 177 -21.86 2.60 19.56
CA ALA A 177 -22.01 3.86 20.26
C ALA A 177 -22.81 3.61 21.57
N PRO A 178 -22.42 4.20 22.71
CA PRO A 178 -23.20 4.02 23.93
C PRO A 178 -24.63 4.43 23.61
N VAL A 179 -25.55 3.48 23.75
CA VAL A 179 -26.98 3.73 23.65
C VAL A 179 -27.26 4.90 24.58
N ALA A 180 -27.65 6.04 24.00
CA ALA A 180 -28.16 7.16 24.77
C ALA A 180 -29.40 6.66 25.52
N LEU A 181 -29.24 6.38 26.81
CA LEU A 181 -30.39 6.22 27.69
C LEU A 181 -31.12 7.56 27.72
N PRO A 182 -32.45 7.59 27.57
CA PRO A 182 -33.21 8.83 27.55
C PRO A 182 -33.08 9.54 28.90
N SER A 183 -32.81 10.85 28.82
CA SER A 183 -32.89 11.78 29.95
C SER A 183 -34.21 11.60 30.70
N PHE A 184 -34.14 11.45 32.01
CA PHE A 184 -35.26 11.74 32.91
C PHE A 184 -34.80 12.79 33.92
N GLU A 185 -35.56 13.89 33.96
CA GLU A 185 -35.40 15.04 34.83
C GLU A 185 -35.43 14.64 36.32
N GLY A 186 -34.55 15.28 37.09
CA GLY A 186 -34.50 15.17 38.55
C GLY A 186 -33.88 16.45 39.12
N ASP A 187 -34.78 17.38 39.42
CA ASP A 187 -34.64 18.73 39.93
C ASP A 187 -33.64 18.92 41.11
N SER A 188 -33.02 20.10 41.15
CA SER A 188 -32.38 20.82 42.29
C SER A 188 -31.57 20.01 43.34
N VAL A 189 -30.32 20.31 43.65
CA VAL A 189 -29.89 21.33 44.63
C VAL A 189 -28.39 21.13 44.74
N TYR A 190 -27.55 22.02 44.19
CA TYR A 190 -26.22 22.43 44.70
C TYR A 190 -25.73 23.57 43.79
N ARG A 191 -26.57 24.60 43.70
CA ARG A 191 -26.15 25.99 43.49
C ARG A 191 -25.52 26.41 44.83
N GLU A 192 -24.36 27.06 44.78
CA GLU A 192 -23.52 27.57 45.88
C GLU A 192 -22.40 26.64 46.37
N LEU A 193 -21.17 26.86 45.87
CA LEU A 193 -19.94 27.04 46.67
C LEU A 193 -18.72 27.27 45.75
N GLY A 194 -18.27 28.55 45.67
CA GLY A 194 -16.97 29.01 45.18
C GLY A 194 -16.86 29.19 43.64
N GLY A 195 -16.94 30.37 43.03
CA GLY A 195 -16.63 31.70 43.53
C GLY A 195 -15.12 31.97 43.53
N SER A 196 -14.52 32.31 42.38
CA SER A 196 -13.85 33.61 42.13
C SER A 196 -12.88 33.56 40.94
N ASP A 197 -12.90 34.67 40.22
CA ASP A 197 -12.25 35.00 38.96
C ASP A 197 -10.70 35.06 38.97
N VAL A 198 -10.16 34.76 37.78
CA VAL A 198 -9.16 35.52 37.01
C VAL A 198 -8.43 36.68 37.72
N ALA A 199 -7.11 36.58 37.83
CA ALA A 199 -6.09 37.54 37.31
C ALA A 199 -4.82 37.58 38.17
N ASP A 200 -3.68 37.39 37.53
CA ASP A 200 -2.36 37.80 38.01
C ASP A 200 -2.19 39.31 37.72
N PRO A 201 -1.50 40.10 38.57
CA PRO A 201 -0.20 40.57 38.12
C PRO A 201 0.86 40.75 39.23
N LYS A 202 2.03 40.16 38.98
CA LYS A 202 3.46 40.57 39.16
C LYS A 202 3.90 41.63 40.21
N PRO A 203 5.18 41.52 40.65
CA PRO A 203 5.63 41.86 42.00
C PRO A 203 6.32 43.23 42.10
N GLY A 204 6.50 43.72 43.33
CA GLY A 204 7.38 44.84 43.62
C GLY A 204 7.73 44.92 45.11
N TRP A 205 9.02 44.89 45.39
CA TRP A 205 9.66 45.92 46.21
C TRP A 205 10.50 46.76 45.26
#